data_AF-A0A6A6J529-F1
#
_entry.id   AF-A0A6A6J529-F1
#
_cell.length_a   1.000
_cell.length_b   1.000
_cell.length_c   1.000
_cell.angle_alpha   90.00
_cell.angle_beta   90.00
_cell.angle_gamma   90.00
#
_symmetry.space_group_name_H-M   'P 1'
#
loop_
_entity.id
_entity.type
_entity.pdbx_description
1 polymer ?
#
loop_
_entity_poly.entity_id
_entity_poly.type
_entity_poly.pdbx_seq_one_letter_code
_entity_poly.pdbx_strand_id
1 'polypeptide(L)'
;YEIATQAQVVALRLYGAPSSKVEELTGVGERTQRAMVKKAKNRGFDGSLLLNIHIEDGAHTDATCKRTPFFAKELVEKVRKDRYSREKTLEILAHELTLEG
;
A
#
# COMPACT_ATOMS: atom_id res chain seq x y z
N TYR A 1 -0.02 13.24 1.35
CA TYR A 1 -0.11 14.57 0.70
C TYR A 1 -0.91 14.43 -0.57
N GLU A 2 -1.79 15.40 -0.82
CA GLU A 2 -2.56 15.48 -2.06
C GLU A 2 -1.64 15.50 -3.29
N ILE A 3 -2.10 14.97 -4.42
CA ILE A 3 -1.32 14.89 -5.67
C ILE A 3 -0.82 16.29 -6.07
N ALA A 4 -1.67 17.32 -5.91
CA ALA A 4 -1.32 18.70 -6.20
C ALA A 4 -0.13 19.19 -5.35
N THR A 5 -0.12 18.92 -4.04
CA THR A 5 1.00 19.29 -3.16
C THR A 5 2.29 18.57 -3.56
N GLN A 6 2.21 17.28 -3.87
CA GLN A 6 3.38 16.51 -4.30
C GLN A 6 3.94 17.04 -5.62
N ALA A 7 3.07 17.38 -6.58
CA ALA A 7 3.44 17.97 -7.86
C ALA A 7 4.14 19.31 -7.67
N GLN A 8 3.58 20.18 -6.82
CA GLN A 8 4.16 21.48 -6.49
C GLN A 8 5.55 21.33 -5.87
N VAL A 9 5.74 20.40 -4.92
CA VAL A 9 7.05 20.12 -4.30
C VAL A 9 8.07 19.66 -5.35
N VAL A 10 7.71 18.68 -6.18
CA VAL A 10 8.64 18.13 -7.20
C VAL A 10 8.99 19.21 -8.23
N ALA A 11 8.01 20.00 -8.69
CA ALA A 11 8.25 21.11 -9.61
C ALA A 11 9.20 22.16 -9.00
N LEU A 12 8.93 22.64 -7.78
CA LEU A 12 9.79 23.64 -7.12
C LEU A 12 11.23 23.12 -6.91
N ARG A 13 11.37 21.84 -6.54
CA ARG A 13 12.69 21.21 -6.38
C ARG A 13 13.42 21.04 -7.72
N LEU A 14 12.70 20.79 -8.81
CA LEU A 14 13.26 20.74 -10.16
C LEU A 14 13.77 22.12 -10.60
N TYR A 15 13.00 23.19 -10.32
CA TYR A 15 13.40 24.58 -10.56
C TYR A 15 14.56 25.06 -9.67
N GLY A 16 15.08 24.22 -8.77
CA GLY A 16 16.23 24.54 -7.93
C GLY A 16 15.90 25.33 -6.67
N ALA A 17 14.63 25.41 -6.26
CA ALA A 17 14.26 26.10 -5.03
C ALA A 17 14.88 25.42 -3.79
N PRO A 18 15.40 26.20 -2.83
CA PRO A 18 15.96 25.66 -1.59
C PRO A 18 14.86 24.98 -0.77
N SER A 19 15.21 23.93 -0.04
CA SER A 19 14.25 23.11 0.74
C SER A 19 13.46 23.94 1.75
N SER A 20 14.10 24.91 2.38
CA SER A 20 13.47 25.87 3.30
C SER A 20 12.35 26.66 2.64
N LYS A 21 12.56 27.13 1.40
CA LYS A 21 11.53 27.88 0.68
C LYS A 21 10.37 26.99 0.22
N VAL A 22 10.68 25.76 -0.19
CA VAL A 22 9.65 24.76 -0.53
C VAL A 22 8.82 24.41 0.69
N GLU A 23 9.43 24.29 1.86
CA GLU A 23 8.75 24.03 3.13
C GLU A 23 7.86 25.21 3.54
N GLU A 24 8.32 26.44 3.41
CA GLU A 24 7.52 27.65 3.65
C GLU A 24 6.27 27.70 2.76
N LEU A 25 6.40 27.33 1.48
CA LEU A 25 5.31 27.39 0.50
C LEU A 25 4.31 26.23 0.59
N THR A 26 4.78 25.03 0.95
CA THR A 26 3.98 23.79 0.86
C THR A 26 3.69 23.16 2.22
N GLY A 27 4.38 23.59 3.28
CA GLY A 27 4.35 22.97 4.61
C GLY A 27 5.03 21.59 4.66
N VAL A 28 5.70 21.16 3.59
CA VAL A 28 6.31 19.83 3.50
C VAL A 28 7.76 19.89 3.96
N GLY A 29 8.09 19.18 5.04
CA GLY A 29 9.46 19.12 5.56
C GLY A 29 10.47 18.50 4.58
N GLU A 30 11.72 18.94 4.66
CA GLU A 30 12.78 18.57 3.71
C GLU A 30 12.92 17.06 3.46
N ARG A 31 12.86 16.23 4.51
CA ARG A 31 12.99 14.77 4.39
C ARG A 31 11.92 14.20 3.45
N THR A 32 10.70 14.71 3.56
CA THR A 32 9.57 14.31 2.74
C THR A 32 9.72 14.83 1.31
N GLN A 33 10.18 16.08 1.12
CA GLN A 33 10.48 16.61 -0.21
C GLN A 33 11.48 15.72 -0.96
N ARG A 34 12.58 15.32 -0.29
CA ARG A 34 13.59 14.40 -0.86
C ARG A 34 12.98 13.05 -1.23
N ALA A 35 12.09 12.51 -0.40
CA ALA A 35 11.41 11.24 -0.67
C ALA A 35 10.48 11.34 -1.90
N MET A 36 9.72 12.43 -2.04
CA MET A 36 8.84 12.66 -3.19
C MET A 36 9.64 12.76 -4.50
N VAL A 37 10.72 13.55 -4.51
CA VAL A 37 11.60 13.68 -5.70
C VAL A 37 12.24 12.33 -6.05
N LYS A 38 12.72 11.58 -5.06
CA LYS A 38 13.27 10.23 -5.29
C LYS A 38 12.22 9.28 -5.87
N LYS A 39 10.98 9.33 -5.36
CA LYS A 39 9.87 8.51 -5.84
C LYS A 39 9.51 8.83 -7.29
N ALA A 40 9.44 10.11 -7.63
CA ALA A 40 9.21 10.55 -9.02
C ALA A 40 10.31 10.03 -9.95
N LYS A 41 11.59 10.16 -9.57
CA LYS A 41 12.72 9.63 -10.35
C LYS A 41 12.64 8.10 -10.53
N ASN A 42 12.31 7.38 -9.47
CA ASN A 42 12.13 5.92 -9.54
C ASN A 42 11.00 5.49 -10.49
N ARG A 43 10.03 6.37 -10.74
CA ARG A 43 8.92 6.17 -11.67
C ARG A 43 9.21 6.64 -13.10
N GLY A 44 10.48 6.96 -13.39
CA GLY A 44 10.92 7.36 -14.73
C GLY A 44 10.90 8.87 -14.98
N PHE A 45 10.71 9.70 -13.96
CA PHE A 45 10.83 11.15 -14.14
C PHE A 45 12.28 11.55 -14.46
N ASP A 46 12.48 12.11 -15.64
CA ASP A 46 13.77 12.51 -16.21
C ASP A 46 14.10 14.01 -16.02
N GLY A 47 13.17 14.78 -15.44
CA GLY A 47 13.32 16.23 -15.27
C GLY A 47 12.66 17.06 -16.38
N SER A 48 11.92 16.43 -17.29
CA SER A 48 11.13 17.11 -18.31
C SER A 48 9.73 17.47 -17.77
N LEU A 49 8.67 16.97 -18.41
CA LEU A 49 7.29 17.20 -18.04
C LEU A 49 6.89 16.32 -16.84
N LEU A 50 6.32 16.95 -15.82
CA LEU A 50 5.80 16.25 -14.66
C LEU A 50 4.39 15.73 -14.95
N LEU A 51 4.24 14.41 -15.07
CA LEU A 51 2.97 13.72 -15.32
C LEU A 51 2.43 13.06 -14.05
N ASN A 52 1.11 12.81 -14.01
CA ASN A 52 0.45 12.12 -12.91
C ASN A 52 1.11 10.77 -12.59
N ILE A 53 1.54 10.01 -13.60
CA ILE A 53 2.22 8.72 -13.43
C ILE A 53 3.49 8.78 -12.56
N HIS A 54 4.13 9.95 -12.44
CA HIS A 54 5.33 10.11 -11.62
C HIS A 54 4.98 10.30 -10.13
N ILE A 55 3.75 10.70 -9.82
CA ILE A 55 3.35 11.20 -8.50
C ILE A 55 2.27 10.31 -7.89
N GLU A 56 1.27 9.94 -8.68
CA GLU A 56 0.14 9.15 -8.22
C GLU A 56 0.62 7.85 -7.59
N ASP A 57 0.15 7.62 -6.37
CA ASP A 57 0.32 6.35 -5.72
C ASP A 57 -0.68 5.38 -6.31
N GLY A 58 -0.17 4.21 -6.71
CA GLY A 58 -1.04 3.12 -7.12
C GLY A 58 -2.06 2.86 -6.02
N ALA A 59 -3.26 2.42 -6.42
CA ALA A 59 -4.30 2.01 -5.48
C ALA A 59 -3.66 1.14 -4.40
N HIS A 60 -3.97 1.44 -3.12
CA HIS A 60 -3.50 0.64 -2.02
C HIS A 60 -4.11 -0.76 -2.22
N THR A 61 -3.36 -1.66 -2.83
CA THR A 61 -3.72 -3.07 -2.84
C THR A 61 -3.62 -3.49 -1.40
N ASP A 62 -4.78 -3.65 -0.76
CA ASP A 62 -4.89 -4.28 0.53
C ASP A 62 -3.97 -5.51 0.53
N ALA A 63 -3.16 -5.62 1.59
CA ALA A 63 -2.19 -6.69 1.71
C ALA A 63 -2.85 -8.03 1.36
N THR A 64 -2.17 -8.86 0.57
CA THR A 64 -2.69 -10.15 0.12
C THR A 64 -3.17 -10.96 1.33
N CYS A 65 -4.47 -10.90 1.60
CA CYS A 65 -5.04 -11.53 2.77
C CYS A 65 -5.10 -13.02 2.49
N LYS A 66 -4.37 -13.82 3.28
CA LYS A 66 -4.44 -15.29 3.20
C LYS A 66 -5.88 -15.81 3.39
N ARG A 67 -6.74 -15.03 4.05
CA ARG A 67 -8.17 -15.30 4.20
C ARG A 67 -8.93 -14.85 2.96
N THR A 68 -8.84 -15.64 1.91
CA THR A 68 -9.70 -15.48 0.73
C THR A 68 -11.15 -15.80 1.09
N PRO A 69 -12.14 -15.32 0.31
CA PRO A 69 -13.54 -15.72 0.47
C PRO A 69 -13.73 -17.24 0.38
N PHE A 70 -12.87 -17.90 -0.40
CA PHE A 70 -12.81 -19.36 -0.49
C PHE A 70 -12.40 -20.00 0.84
N PHE A 71 -11.28 -19.54 1.43
CA PHE A 71 -10.81 -20.02 2.73
C PHE A 71 -11.88 -19.84 3.83
N ALA A 72 -12.59 -18.71 3.82
CA ALA A 72 -13.67 -18.46 4.78
C ALA A 72 -14.83 -19.46 4.64
N LYS A 73 -15.21 -19.82 3.41
CA LYS A 73 -16.26 -20.82 3.15
C LYS A 73 -15.81 -22.21 3.60
N GLU A 74 -14.59 -22.60 3.28
CA GLU A 74 -14.02 -23.90 3.67
C GLU A 74 -13.96 -24.06 5.20
N LEU A 75 -13.51 -23.03 5.91
CA LEU A 75 -13.51 -23.01 7.37
C LEU A 75 -14.92 -23.21 7.95
N VAL A 76 -15.93 -22.50 7.41
CA VAL A 76 -17.33 -22.63 7.85
C VAL A 76 -17.86 -24.04 7.58
N GLU A 77 -17.52 -24.65 6.44
CA GLU A 77 -17.91 -26.03 6.15
C GLU A 77 -17.25 -27.02 7.12
N LYS A 78 -15.97 -26.88 7.44
CA LYS A 78 -15.26 -27.77 8.37
C LYS A 78 -15.79 -27.68 9.80
N VAL A 79 -16.20 -26.50 10.22
CA VAL A 79 -16.90 -26.29 11.50
C VAL A 79 -18.29 -26.94 11.48
N ARG A 80 -19.04 -26.83 10.37
CA ARG A 80 -20.41 -27.37 10.26
C ARG A 80 -20.49 -28.89 10.04
N LYS A 81 -19.50 -29.50 9.38
CA LYS A 81 -19.51 -30.93 8.99
C LYS A 81 -19.26 -31.90 10.15
N ASP A 82 -18.99 -31.41 11.36
CA ASP A 82 -18.84 -32.29 12.52
C ASP A 82 -20.16 -33.00 12.85
N ARG A 83 -20.24 -34.29 12.49
CA ARG A 83 -21.41 -35.17 12.71
C ARG A 83 -21.77 -35.33 14.18
N TYR A 84 -20.85 -35.06 15.10
CA TYR A 84 -21.03 -35.35 16.53
C TYR A 84 -21.29 -34.10 17.36
N SER A 85 -21.52 -32.94 16.73
CA SER A 85 -21.69 -31.64 17.41
C SER A 85 -20.57 -31.33 18.41
N ARG A 86 -19.37 -31.88 18.18
CA ARG A 86 -18.22 -31.66 19.06
C ARG A 86 -17.62 -30.31 18.74
N GLU A 87 -17.19 -29.61 19.77
CA GLU A 87 -16.42 -28.39 19.59
C GLU A 87 -15.05 -28.77 19.02
N LYS A 88 -14.75 -28.31 17.80
CA LYS A 88 -13.41 -28.45 17.24
C LYS A 88 -12.50 -27.38 17.83
N THR A 89 -11.37 -27.81 18.38
CA THR A 89 -10.33 -26.88 18.80
C THR A 89 -9.66 -26.26 17.57
N LEU A 90 -9.03 -25.10 17.77
CA LEU A 90 -8.31 -24.40 16.71
C LEU A 90 -7.19 -25.26 16.10
N GLU A 91 -6.55 -26.11 16.90
CA GLU A 91 -5.49 -27.03 16.47
C GLU A 91 -6.00 -28.09 15.48
N ILE A 92 -7.16 -28.67 15.77
CA ILE A 92 -7.81 -29.66 14.89
C ILE A 92 -8.21 -29.00 13.57
N LEU A 93 -8.84 -27.83 13.63
CA LEU A 93 -9.23 -27.09 12.43
C LEU A 93 -8.03 -26.70 11.57
N ALA A 94 -6.94 -26.23 12.20
CA ALA A 94 -5.72 -25.91 11.49
C ALA A 94 -5.12 -27.14 10.80
N HIS A 95 -5.03 -28.27 11.51
CA HIS A 95 -4.50 -29.52 10.97
C HIS A 95 -5.33 -30.04 9.79
N GLU A 96 -6.67 -30.03 9.90
CA GLU A 96 -7.59 -30.40 8.81
C GLU A 96 -7.45 -29.47 7.59
N LEU A 97 -7.21 -28.17 7.81
CA LEU A 97 -7.00 -27.19 6.73
C LEU A 97 -5.64 -27.33 6.05
N THR A 98 -4.61 -27.81 6.76
CA THR A 98 -3.26 -28.02 6.19
C THR A 98 -3.06 -29.35 5.49
N LEU A 99 -3.87 -30.37 5.79
CA LEU A 99 -3.77 -31.69 5.13
C LEU A 99 -4.47 -31.73 3.77
N GLU A 100 -5.41 -30.82 3.51
CA GLU A 100 -6.20 -30.76 2.28
C GLU A 100 -5.73 -29.65 1.31
N GLY A 101 -4.79 -28.79 1.73
CA GLY A 101 -4.18 -27.73 0.93
C GLY A 101 -2.77 -28.08 0.46
#